data_AF-A0A671RQ18-F1
#
_entry.id   AF-A0A671RQ18-F1
#
_cell.length_a   1.000
_cell.length_b   1.000
_cell.length_c   1.000
_cell.angle_alpha   90.00
_cell.angle_beta   90.00
_cell.angle_gamma   90.00
#
_symmetry.space_group_name_H-M   'P 1'
#
loop_
_entity.id
_entity.type
_entity.pdbx_description
1 polymer ?
#
loop_
_entity_poly.entity_id
_entity_poly.type
_entity_poly.pdbx_seq_one_letter_code
_entity_poly.pdbx_strand_id
1 'polypeptide(L)'
;MSLAFSRAPRKTAEDEDEFYKTTYGGFPDESGDEEYKGDLSETEDEVDSDFDIDEGDEPDSEQEEDGPRRKHIYRRVTVNFEIVLVLDRKSVRQSTTEHTRLTYLRLQERQVAPCRRKGTRHERPLTQAELLAEAKITAQINLRSLENYERLEADKKRQVHMKRQCVGSVIRFHSVLMPLVSDVTLKEENVDVEGLDQDAQQNPAAVNPSLSSGPAKCSCTYITFSEDESFHFFPQSLTPRIPPALYRDPITDIPYANVQAFRIIREAYKKYVAAHGLPSTGTATPADTTAKNLRQKIIIKQGM
;
A
#
# COMPACT_ATOMS: atom_id res chain seq x y z
N MET A 1 28.20 25.15 -35.72
CA MET A 1 27.29 24.69 -34.64
C MET A 1 28.18 24.18 -33.51
N SER A 2 28.15 24.88 -32.39
CA SER A 2 29.05 24.72 -31.24
C SER A 2 28.73 23.46 -30.44
N LEU A 3 29.67 22.50 -30.41
CA LEU A 3 29.72 21.39 -29.44
C LEU A 3 30.32 21.89 -28.12
N ALA A 4 29.58 22.75 -27.43
CA ALA A 4 29.94 23.18 -26.08
C ALA A 4 28.73 22.95 -25.18
N PHE A 5 28.98 22.37 -24.01
CA PHE A 5 28.03 22.07 -22.93
C PHE A 5 27.27 20.73 -23.00
N SER A 6 27.97 19.61 -22.79
CA SER A 6 27.34 18.32 -22.42
C SER A 6 27.72 17.80 -21.04
N ARG A 7 28.41 18.57 -20.20
CA ARG A 7 28.61 18.20 -18.79
C ARG A 7 28.42 19.40 -17.88
N ALA A 8 27.18 19.59 -17.42
CA ALA A 8 26.92 20.45 -16.28
C ALA A 8 27.62 19.85 -15.04
N PRO A 9 28.23 20.66 -14.17
CA PRO A 9 28.80 20.15 -12.92
C PRO A 9 27.65 19.69 -12.01
N ARG A 10 27.61 18.40 -11.69
CA ARG A 10 26.77 17.89 -10.58
C ARG A 10 27.29 18.54 -9.31
N LYS A 11 26.43 19.32 -8.66
CA LYS A 11 26.72 20.04 -7.42
C LYS A 11 26.68 19.05 -6.25
N THR A 12 27.80 18.97 -5.53
CA THR A 12 27.97 18.53 -4.13
C THR A 12 27.02 17.44 -3.65
N ALA A 13 27.47 16.20 -3.78
CA ALA A 13 26.80 15.00 -3.31
C ALA A 13 27.56 14.39 -2.13
N GLU A 14 27.88 15.20 -1.11
CA GLU A 14 28.60 14.68 0.08
C GLU A 14 27.78 13.59 0.79
N ASP A 15 26.45 13.68 0.75
CA ASP A 15 25.53 12.66 1.30
C ASP A 15 25.36 11.43 0.38
N GLU A 16 25.46 11.57 -0.95
CA GLU A 16 25.40 10.41 -1.87
C GLU A 16 26.71 9.62 -1.82
N ASP A 17 27.83 10.29 -1.57
CA ASP A 17 29.14 9.68 -1.44
C ASP A 17 29.24 8.74 -0.22
N GLU A 18 28.54 9.01 0.90
CA GLU A 18 28.58 8.13 2.08
C GLU A 18 27.88 6.79 1.83
N PHE A 19 26.77 6.81 1.09
CA PHE A 19 26.06 5.59 0.71
C PHE A 19 26.93 4.66 -0.14
N TYR A 20 27.62 5.20 -1.17
CA TYR A 20 28.53 4.43 -2.01
C TYR A 20 29.88 4.12 -1.34
N LYS A 21 30.21 4.75 -0.22
CA LYS A 21 31.39 4.37 0.59
C LYS A 21 31.12 3.21 1.55
N THR A 22 29.86 2.96 1.90
CA THR A 22 29.50 1.99 2.96
C THR A 22 28.71 0.80 2.46
N THR A 23 27.84 0.97 1.45
CA THR A 23 26.97 -0.11 0.96
C THR A 23 27.78 -1.15 0.19
N TYR A 24 27.53 -2.44 0.41
CA TYR A 24 28.21 -3.58 -0.22
C TYR A 24 29.73 -3.67 0.02
N GLY A 25 30.25 -3.03 1.08
CA GLY A 25 31.69 -2.95 1.34
C GLY A 25 32.34 -1.65 0.85
N GLY A 26 31.55 -0.78 0.21
CA GLY A 26 32.03 0.45 -0.41
C GLY A 26 32.54 0.21 -1.82
N PHE A 27 32.49 1.25 -2.65
CA PHE A 27 32.97 1.23 -4.03
C PHE A 27 34.28 2.02 -4.24
N PRO A 28 35.34 1.89 -3.40
CA PRO A 28 36.66 2.41 -3.74
C PRO A 28 37.41 1.46 -4.69
N ASP A 29 38.31 2.00 -5.52
CA ASP A 29 39.23 1.16 -6.32
C ASP A 29 40.26 0.50 -5.38
N GLU A 30 40.13 -0.80 -5.11
CA GLU A 30 41.06 -1.55 -4.26
C GLU A 30 42.28 -2.06 -5.05
N SER A 31 43.48 -1.81 -4.53
CA SER A 31 44.71 -2.37 -5.12
C SER A 31 44.78 -3.87 -4.86
N GLY A 32 44.60 -4.68 -5.91
CA GLY A 32 44.60 -6.14 -5.81
C GLY A 32 43.25 -6.80 -6.10
N ASP A 33 42.25 -6.04 -6.56
CA ASP A 33 41.00 -6.59 -7.10
C ASP A 33 41.28 -7.27 -8.45
N GLU A 34 41.39 -8.60 -8.42
CA GLU A 34 41.62 -9.43 -9.61
C GLU A 34 40.31 -9.63 -10.39
N GLU A 35 40.41 -9.78 -11.72
CA GLU A 35 39.25 -10.03 -12.57
C GLU A 35 38.49 -11.29 -12.10
N TYR A 36 37.19 -11.15 -11.81
CA TYR A 36 36.32 -12.22 -11.36
C TYR A 36 36.48 -13.50 -12.21
N LYS A 37 36.79 -14.61 -11.53
CA LYS A 37 36.78 -15.94 -12.12
C LYS A 37 35.51 -16.64 -11.64
N GLY A 38 34.55 -16.79 -12.54
CA GLY A 38 33.31 -17.49 -12.24
C GLY A 38 33.55 -18.98 -12.01
N ASP A 39 32.94 -19.52 -10.97
CA ASP A 39 32.94 -20.95 -10.70
C ASP A 39 32.01 -21.65 -11.71
N LEU A 40 32.60 -22.29 -12.72
CA LEU A 40 31.87 -23.01 -13.77
C LEU A 40 31.12 -24.25 -13.26
N SER A 41 31.29 -24.62 -11.98
CA SER A 41 30.62 -25.75 -11.35
C SER A 41 29.21 -25.44 -10.84
N GLU A 42 28.84 -24.17 -10.69
CA GLU A 42 27.52 -23.77 -10.15
C GLU A 42 26.48 -23.45 -11.24
N THR A 43 26.80 -23.69 -12.52
CA THR A 43 25.89 -23.35 -13.64
C THR A 43 24.86 -24.44 -13.96
N GLU A 44 24.96 -25.60 -13.32
CA GLU A 44 23.93 -26.64 -13.44
C GLU A 44 22.78 -26.27 -12.51
N ASP A 45 21.78 -25.59 -13.08
CA ASP A 45 20.54 -25.18 -12.42
C ASP A 45 19.75 -26.44 -12.01
N GLU A 46 19.98 -26.92 -10.79
CA GLU A 46 19.23 -28.02 -10.20
C GLU A 46 17.83 -27.52 -9.82
N VAL A 47 16.84 -28.00 -10.57
CA VAL A 47 15.43 -27.65 -10.36
C VAL A 47 14.75 -28.79 -9.59
N ASP A 48 13.97 -28.44 -8.58
CA ASP A 48 13.22 -29.41 -7.77
C ASP A 48 12.22 -30.19 -8.63
N SER A 49 11.96 -31.45 -8.28
CA SER A 49 11.12 -32.36 -9.06
C SER A 49 9.66 -31.93 -9.19
N ASP A 50 9.21 -30.99 -8.35
CA ASP A 50 7.87 -30.41 -8.32
C ASP A 50 7.74 -29.10 -9.10
N PHE A 51 8.81 -28.60 -9.74
CA PHE A 51 8.76 -27.38 -10.54
C PHE A 51 7.78 -27.43 -11.72
N ASP A 52 7.52 -28.63 -12.26
CA ASP A 52 6.55 -28.87 -13.33
C ASP A 52 5.19 -29.38 -12.81
N ILE A 53 4.98 -29.48 -11.49
CA ILE A 53 3.68 -29.84 -10.91
C ILE A 53 2.73 -28.66 -11.04
N ASP A 54 1.48 -28.94 -11.45
CA ASP A 54 0.44 -27.93 -11.55
C ASP A 54 0.04 -27.48 -10.15
N GLU A 55 0.14 -26.18 -9.87
CA GLU A 55 -0.14 -25.52 -8.58
C GLU A 55 -1.57 -25.82 -8.04
N GLY A 56 -2.46 -26.35 -8.90
CA GLY A 56 -3.82 -26.75 -8.55
C GLY A 56 -4.03 -28.22 -8.18
N ASP A 57 -3.01 -29.07 -8.29
CA ASP A 57 -3.10 -30.53 -8.07
C ASP A 57 -2.01 -31.01 -7.08
N GLU A 58 -1.72 -30.21 -6.06
CA GLU A 58 -0.85 -30.61 -4.95
C GLU A 58 -1.46 -31.81 -4.17
N PRO A 59 -0.77 -32.96 -4.09
CA PRO A 59 -1.10 -33.95 -3.08
C PRO A 59 -0.57 -33.46 -1.72
N ASP A 60 -1.46 -33.38 -0.73
CA ASP A 60 -1.14 -33.05 0.66
C ASP A 60 -0.04 -34.00 1.17
N SER A 61 1.18 -33.48 1.29
CA SER A 61 2.39 -34.25 1.59
C SER A 61 2.61 -34.36 3.09
N GLU A 62 1.60 -34.82 3.82
CA GLU A 62 1.72 -35.23 5.22
C GLU A 62 1.09 -36.61 5.39
N GLN A 63 1.88 -37.65 5.13
CA GLN A 63 1.56 -38.99 5.57
C GLN A 63 2.20 -39.22 6.94
N GLU A 64 1.58 -38.63 7.98
CA GLU A 64 1.72 -39.14 9.34
C GLU A 64 0.60 -40.12 9.67
N GLU A 65 0.97 -41.07 10.52
CA GLU A 65 0.28 -42.29 10.93
C GLU A 65 -1.12 -42.08 11.57
N ASP A 66 -1.95 -43.12 11.40
CA ASP A 66 -2.98 -43.62 12.33
C ASP A 66 -4.46 -43.16 12.22
N GLY A 67 -5.39 -44.13 12.28
CA GLY A 67 -6.81 -43.93 12.60
C GLY A 67 -7.89 -44.36 11.57
N PRO A 68 -9.00 -45.03 12.00
CA PRO A 68 -9.97 -45.63 11.09
C PRO A 68 -10.95 -44.60 10.48
N ARG A 69 -11.07 -44.69 9.14
CA ARG A 69 -11.93 -43.90 8.25
C ARG A 69 -13.38 -43.77 8.73
N ARG A 70 -13.84 -42.53 8.93
CA ARG A 70 -15.27 -42.19 9.06
C ARG A 70 -15.96 -42.25 7.70
N LYS A 71 -16.83 -43.24 7.51
CA LYS A 71 -17.72 -43.36 6.35
C LYS A 71 -18.80 -42.27 6.41
N HIS A 72 -18.73 -41.30 5.50
CA HIS A 72 -19.79 -40.32 5.31
C HIS A 72 -20.98 -40.99 4.62
N ILE A 73 -22.10 -41.12 5.33
CA ILE A 73 -23.38 -41.62 4.79
C ILE A 73 -24.04 -40.46 4.05
N TYR A 74 -24.13 -40.54 2.71
CA TYR A 74 -25.02 -39.67 1.94
C TYR A 74 -26.45 -40.20 2.03
N ARG A 75 -27.34 -39.42 2.66
CA ARG A 75 -28.79 -39.62 2.59
C ARG A 75 -29.25 -39.46 1.15
N ARG A 76 -29.77 -40.54 0.57
CA ARG A 76 -30.37 -40.60 -0.76
C ARG A 76 -31.73 -39.88 -0.71
N VAL A 77 -31.83 -38.70 -1.33
CA VAL A 77 -33.14 -38.09 -1.65
C VAL A 77 -33.36 -38.28 -3.14
N THR A 78 -34.42 -39.00 -3.48
CA THR A 78 -34.89 -39.19 -4.85
C THR A 78 -35.59 -37.94 -5.33
N VAL A 79 -35.00 -37.26 -6.33
CA VAL A 79 -35.69 -36.24 -7.14
C VAL A 79 -35.40 -36.50 -8.63
N ASN A 80 -36.45 -37.00 -9.29
CA ASN A 80 -36.82 -36.90 -10.71
C ASN A 80 -35.72 -36.99 -11.79
N PHE A 81 -35.76 -38.12 -12.52
CA PHE A 81 -34.84 -38.59 -13.56
C PHE A 81 -34.96 -37.88 -14.93
N GLU A 82 -35.78 -36.82 -15.05
CA GLU A 82 -36.07 -36.18 -16.35
C GLU A 82 -35.34 -34.85 -16.61
N ILE A 83 -34.62 -34.29 -15.62
CA ILE A 83 -33.92 -32.99 -15.76
C ILE A 83 -32.40 -33.17 -16.03
N VAL A 84 -31.90 -34.41 -16.08
CA VAL A 84 -30.44 -34.68 -16.14
C VAL A 84 -29.88 -34.77 -17.56
N LEU A 85 -30.71 -34.99 -18.60
CA LEU A 85 -30.18 -35.25 -19.95
C LEU A 85 -29.93 -34.00 -20.84
N VAL A 86 -30.26 -32.80 -20.39
CA VAL A 86 -30.11 -31.58 -21.22
C VAL A 86 -29.09 -30.57 -20.66
N LEU A 87 -28.68 -30.66 -19.39
CA LEU A 87 -27.84 -29.64 -18.76
C LEU A 87 -26.40 -30.06 -18.43
N ASP A 88 -25.98 -31.28 -18.74
CA ASP A 88 -24.59 -31.71 -18.48
C ASP A 88 -23.78 -31.97 -19.76
N ARG A 89 -24.00 -31.12 -20.78
CA ARG A 89 -22.95 -30.85 -21.77
C ARG A 89 -22.12 -29.70 -21.24
N LYS A 90 -21.15 -30.00 -20.37
CA LYS A 90 -20.03 -29.08 -20.09
C LYS A 90 -19.45 -28.69 -21.44
N SER A 91 -19.77 -27.49 -21.93
CA SER A 91 -19.22 -27.03 -23.19
C SER A 91 -17.74 -26.79 -22.95
N VAL A 92 -16.90 -27.75 -23.32
CA VAL A 92 -15.45 -27.58 -23.31
C VAL A 92 -15.18 -26.34 -24.15
N ARG A 93 -14.48 -25.38 -23.54
CA ARG A 93 -14.17 -24.09 -24.18
C ARG A 93 -13.49 -24.41 -25.50
N GLN A 94 -13.89 -23.74 -26.58
CA GLN A 94 -13.34 -24.02 -27.90
C GLN A 94 -11.80 -23.97 -27.90
N SER A 95 -11.22 -23.08 -27.07
CA SER A 95 -9.78 -22.99 -26.85
C SER A 95 -9.14 -24.26 -26.28
N THR A 96 -9.78 -24.92 -25.30
CA THR A 96 -9.26 -26.18 -24.73
C THR A 96 -9.34 -27.31 -25.75
N THR A 97 -10.42 -27.38 -26.54
CA THR A 97 -10.56 -28.36 -27.62
C THR A 97 -9.51 -28.18 -28.71
N GLU A 98 -9.30 -26.93 -29.15
CA GLU A 98 -8.27 -26.60 -30.16
C GLU A 98 -6.86 -26.85 -29.63
N HIS A 99 -6.57 -26.51 -28.37
CA HIS A 99 -5.26 -26.75 -27.77
C HIS A 99 -4.97 -28.25 -27.62
N THR A 100 -5.94 -29.04 -27.14
CA THR A 100 -5.82 -30.50 -27.07
C THR A 100 -5.61 -31.11 -28.45
N ARG A 101 -6.31 -30.62 -29.47
CA ARG A 101 -6.14 -31.05 -30.86
C ARG A 101 -4.75 -30.73 -31.40
N LEU A 102 -4.24 -29.53 -31.15
CA LEU A 102 -2.89 -29.11 -31.57
C LEU A 102 -1.81 -29.95 -30.87
N THR A 103 -1.97 -30.25 -29.58
CA THR A 103 -1.05 -31.13 -28.84
C THR A 103 -1.07 -32.55 -29.40
N TYR A 104 -2.24 -33.09 -29.72
CA TYR A 104 -2.37 -34.41 -30.33
C TYR A 104 -1.68 -34.47 -31.71
N LEU A 105 -1.85 -33.45 -32.55
CA LEU A 105 -1.16 -33.37 -33.86
C LEU A 105 0.37 -33.29 -33.71
N ARG A 106 0.88 -32.54 -32.73
CA ARG A 106 2.33 -32.45 -32.44
C ARG A 106 2.90 -33.80 -31.98
N LEU A 107 2.16 -34.54 -31.17
CA LEU A 107 2.57 -35.87 -30.70
C LEU A 107 2.56 -36.88 -31.86
N GLN A 108 1.55 -36.83 -32.74
CA GLN A 108 1.49 -37.67 -33.93
C GLN A 108 2.64 -37.35 -34.90
N GLU A 109 2.94 -36.07 -35.12
CA GLU A 109 4.09 -35.64 -35.93
C GLU A 109 5.42 -36.17 -35.35
N ARG A 110 5.62 -36.12 -34.03
CA ARG A 110 6.82 -36.65 -33.36
C ARG A 110 6.94 -38.18 -33.46
N GLN A 111 5.83 -38.91 -33.48
CA GLN A 111 5.82 -40.38 -33.61
C GLN A 111 6.14 -40.84 -35.03
N VAL A 112 5.73 -40.08 -36.05
CA VAL A 112 5.96 -40.42 -37.47
C VAL A 112 7.23 -39.74 -38.02
N ALA A 113 7.75 -38.73 -37.32
CA ALA A 113 9.01 -38.09 -37.67
C ALA A 113 10.14 -39.13 -37.61
N PRO A 114 10.82 -39.43 -38.73
CA PRO A 114 12.02 -40.25 -38.68
C PRO A 114 13.03 -39.54 -37.77
N CYS A 115 13.61 -40.30 -36.84
CA CYS A 115 14.65 -39.82 -35.94
C CYS A 115 15.71 -39.11 -36.80
N ARG A 116 15.80 -37.78 -36.70
CA ARG A 116 16.66 -36.98 -37.58
C ARG A 116 18.10 -37.37 -37.29
N ARG A 117 18.65 -38.28 -38.10
CA ARG A 117 20.10 -38.39 -38.23
C ARG A 117 20.58 -37.01 -38.65
N LYS A 118 21.43 -36.38 -37.83
CA LYS A 118 22.17 -35.16 -38.18
C LYS A 118 23.03 -35.49 -39.39
N GLY A 119 22.44 -35.43 -40.57
CA GLY A 119 23.17 -35.37 -41.82
C GLY A 119 23.86 -34.03 -41.84
N THR A 120 25.18 -34.04 -42.00
CA THR A 120 25.97 -32.88 -42.37
C THR A 120 25.30 -32.22 -43.57
N ARG A 121 24.60 -31.10 -43.34
CA ARG A 121 24.11 -30.25 -44.43
C ARG A 121 25.33 -29.78 -45.20
N HIS A 122 25.61 -30.41 -46.32
CA HIS A 122 26.41 -29.76 -47.34
C HIS A 122 25.48 -28.73 -47.98
N GLU A 123 25.63 -27.47 -47.59
CA GLU A 123 25.14 -26.35 -48.38
C GLU A 123 25.79 -26.47 -49.75
N ARG A 124 25.08 -27.12 -50.68
CA ARG A 124 25.33 -26.90 -52.10
C ARG A 124 25.07 -25.41 -52.32
N PRO A 125 26.03 -24.61 -52.82
CA PRO A 125 25.80 -23.20 -53.06
C PRO A 125 24.59 -23.04 -53.97
N LEU A 126 23.57 -22.37 -53.44
CA LEU A 126 22.25 -22.20 -54.06
C LEU A 126 22.43 -21.45 -55.39
N THR A 127 21.85 -21.97 -56.47
CA THR A 127 21.96 -21.31 -57.77
C THR A 127 21.23 -19.95 -57.73
N GLN A 128 21.66 -19.00 -58.58
CA GLN A 128 21.04 -17.67 -58.63
C GLN A 128 19.51 -17.73 -58.84
N ALA A 129 19.01 -18.72 -59.59
CA ALA A 129 17.59 -18.91 -59.83
C ALA A 129 16.82 -19.36 -58.58
N GLU A 130 17.42 -20.25 -57.79
CA GLU A 130 16.86 -20.71 -56.53
C GLU A 130 16.85 -19.59 -55.49
N LEU A 131 17.88 -18.73 -55.46
CA LEU A 131 17.95 -17.56 -54.58
C LEU A 131 16.85 -16.54 -54.92
N LEU A 132 16.56 -16.35 -56.20
CA LEU A 132 15.43 -15.52 -56.64
C LEU A 132 14.07 -16.16 -56.32
N ALA A 133 13.96 -17.49 -56.33
CA ALA A 133 12.74 -18.19 -55.93
C ALA A 133 12.50 -18.08 -54.42
N GLU A 134 13.55 -18.22 -53.61
CA GLU A 134 13.50 -18.02 -52.16
C GLU A 134 13.13 -16.57 -51.82
N ALA A 135 13.75 -15.60 -52.49
CA ALA A 135 13.40 -14.19 -52.32
C ALA A 135 11.92 -13.90 -52.64
N LYS A 136 11.35 -14.53 -53.68
CA LYS A 136 9.91 -14.42 -54.00
C LYS A 136 9.01 -15.00 -52.91
N ILE A 137 9.39 -16.16 -52.36
CA ILE A 137 8.65 -16.80 -51.26
C ILE A 137 8.70 -15.90 -50.02
N THR A 138 9.87 -15.39 -49.67
CA THR A 138 10.06 -14.46 -48.54
C THR A 138 9.25 -13.18 -48.73
N ALA A 139 9.23 -12.61 -49.94
CA ALA A 139 8.42 -11.44 -50.25
C ALA A 139 6.91 -11.72 -50.06
N GLN A 140 6.44 -12.90 -50.46
CA GLN A 140 5.06 -13.31 -50.27
C GLN A 140 4.72 -13.50 -48.78
N ILE A 141 5.63 -14.07 -47.99
CA ILE A 141 5.47 -14.21 -46.54
C ILE A 141 5.43 -12.85 -45.87
N ASN A 142 6.34 -11.95 -46.25
CA ASN A 142 6.38 -10.58 -45.74
C ASN A 142 5.09 -9.82 -46.05
N LEU A 143 4.55 -9.97 -47.26
CA LEU A 143 3.27 -9.35 -47.64
C LEU A 143 2.11 -9.86 -46.78
N ARG A 144 2.01 -11.18 -46.59
CA ARG A 144 0.99 -11.78 -45.70
C ARG A 144 1.17 -11.35 -44.25
N SER A 145 2.41 -11.21 -43.79
CA SER A 145 2.71 -10.70 -42.44
C SER A 145 2.28 -9.26 -42.29
N LEU A 146 2.48 -8.42 -43.31
CA LEU A 146 2.04 -7.03 -43.31
C LEU A 146 0.52 -6.92 -43.26
N GLU A 147 -0.19 -7.67 -44.11
CA GLU A 147 -1.67 -7.72 -44.09
C GLU A 147 -2.22 -8.15 -42.72
N ASN A 148 -1.56 -9.11 -42.06
CA ASN A 148 -1.94 -9.53 -40.72
C ASN A 148 -1.66 -8.45 -39.67
N TYR A 149 -0.52 -7.77 -39.76
CA TYR A 149 -0.17 -6.65 -38.89
C TYR A 149 -1.19 -5.50 -39.00
N GLU A 150 -1.60 -5.15 -40.23
CA GLU A 150 -2.60 -4.12 -40.47
C GLU A 150 -3.96 -4.47 -39.85
N ARG A 151 -4.38 -5.74 -39.91
CA ARG A 151 -5.59 -6.21 -39.23
C ARG A 151 -5.49 -6.06 -37.72
N LEU A 152 -4.36 -6.46 -37.12
CA LEU A 152 -4.12 -6.32 -35.68
C LEU A 152 -4.07 -4.86 -35.23
N GLU A 153 -3.47 -3.97 -36.01
CA GLU A 153 -3.47 -2.51 -35.79
C GLU A 153 -4.90 -1.94 -35.77
N ALA A 154 -5.74 -2.36 -36.72
CA ALA A 154 -7.13 -1.93 -36.80
C ALA A 154 -7.96 -2.43 -35.60
N ASP A 155 -7.73 -3.67 -35.15
CA ASP A 155 -8.41 -4.23 -33.97
C ASP A 155 -7.97 -3.57 -32.67
N LYS A 156 -6.67 -3.26 -32.53
CA LYS A 156 -6.13 -2.52 -31.39
C LYS A 156 -6.74 -1.13 -31.26
N LYS A 157 -6.95 -0.43 -32.39
CA LYS A 157 -7.62 0.88 -32.42
C LYS A 157 -9.10 0.79 -32.04
N ARG A 158 -9.77 -0.33 -32.35
CA ARG A 158 -11.19 -0.57 -32.01
C ARG A 158 -11.40 -1.03 -30.56
N GLN A 159 -10.43 -1.68 -29.94
CA GLN A 159 -10.50 -2.17 -28.56
C GLN A 159 -10.12 -1.15 -27.49
N VAL A 160 -9.81 0.11 -27.86
CA VAL A 160 -9.63 1.17 -26.88
C VAL A 160 -10.98 1.43 -26.22
N HIS A 161 -11.16 0.90 -25.01
CA HIS A 161 -12.37 1.06 -24.22
C HIS A 161 -12.63 2.56 -23.99
N MET A 162 -13.61 3.12 -24.71
CA MET A 162 -14.11 4.44 -24.41
C MET A 162 -14.78 4.37 -23.04
N LYS A 163 -14.25 5.12 -22.06
CA LYS A 163 -14.89 5.22 -20.75
C LYS A 163 -16.32 5.70 -20.96
N ARG A 164 -17.29 4.91 -20.50
CA ARG A 164 -18.71 5.30 -20.55
C ARG A 164 -18.85 6.65 -19.86
N GLN A 165 -19.52 7.59 -20.51
CA GLN A 165 -19.85 8.87 -19.89
C GLN A 165 -20.74 8.58 -18.67
N CYS A 166 -20.32 9.03 -17.49
CA CYS A 166 -21.17 8.99 -16.31
C CYS A 166 -22.29 10.01 -16.52
N VAL A 167 -23.54 9.52 -16.57
CA VAL A 167 -24.74 10.34 -16.68
C VAL A 167 -25.43 10.33 -15.31
N GLY A 168 -25.56 11.50 -14.68
CA GLY A 168 -26.14 11.67 -13.34
C GLY A 168 -25.38 12.70 -12.50
N SER A 169 -25.80 12.90 -11.25
CA SER A 169 -25.14 13.79 -10.29
C SER A 169 -23.70 13.30 -10.04
N VAL A 170 -22.72 14.20 -10.20
CA VAL A 170 -21.30 13.87 -10.03
C VAL A 170 -20.76 14.52 -8.76
N ILE A 171 -19.98 13.73 -8.02
CA ILE A 171 -19.21 14.22 -6.88
C ILE A 171 -17.74 14.26 -7.29
N ARG A 172 -17.11 15.42 -7.17
CA ARG A 172 -15.70 15.62 -7.50
C ARG A 172 -14.91 15.92 -6.23
N PHE A 173 -13.79 15.23 -6.09
CA PHE A 173 -12.86 15.42 -4.97
C PHE A 173 -11.66 16.25 -5.43
N HIS A 174 -11.28 17.23 -4.63
CA HIS A 174 -10.13 18.10 -4.85
C HIS A 174 -9.24 18.06 -3.60
N SER A 175 -8.09 17.42 -3.69
CA SER A 175 -7.07 17.47 -2.64
C SER A 175 -6.11 18.63 -2.89
N VAL A 176 -5.94 19.50 -1.88
CA VAL A 176 -5.04 20.65 -1.92
C VAL A 176 -4.20 20.66 -0.64
N LEU A 177 -2.92 21.01 -0.75
CA LEU A 177 -2.07 21.23 0.42
C LEU A 177 -2.36 22.62 1.01
N MET A 178 -2.80 22.65 2.25
CA MET A 178 -3.08 23.85 3.02
C MET A 178 -1.99 24.06 4.09
N PRO A 179 -1.63 25.31 4.41
CA PRO A 179 -0.84 25.59 5.60
C PRO A 179 -1.58 25.06 6.84
N LEU A 180 -0.89 24.27 7.65
CA LEU A 180 -1.32 23.82 8.96
C LEU A 180 -1.21 25.05 9.86
N VAL A 181 -2.29 25.83 9.90
CA VAL A 181 -2.46 26.88 10.89
C VAL A 181 -2.54 26.15 12.23
N SER A 182 -1.41 26.03 12.92
CA SER A 182 -1.45 25.84 14.36
C SER A 182 -2.22 27.03 14.91
N ASP A 183 -3.29 26.80 15.68
CA ASP A 183 -4.04 27.85 16.36
C ASP A 183 -3.10 28.67 17.28
N VAL A 184 -2.44 29.68 16.71
CA VAL A 184 -1.65 30.71 17.40
C VAL A 184 -2.60 31.85 17.79
N THR A 185 -3.68 31.51 18.51
CA THR A 185 -4.64 32.49 19.03
C THR A 185 -5.16 32.12 20.41
N LEU A 186 -4.29 31.63 21.31
CA LEU A 186 -4.57 31.57 22.76
C LEU A 186 -3.31 31.80 23.62
N LYS A 187 -2.47 32.78 23.25
CA LYS A 187 -1.36 33.38 24.01
C LYS A 187 -1.11 34.75 23.33
N GLU A 188 -1.04 35.93 23.93
CA GLU A 188 -0.67 36.39 25.27
C GLU A 188 -1.50 37.66 25.59
N GLU A 189 -2.38 37.62 26.59
CA GLU A 189 -2.66 38.82 27.38
C GLU A 189 -1.62 38.79 28.51
N ASN A 190 -0.53 39.53 28.30
CA ASN A 190 0.53 39.71 29.27
C ASN A 190 -0.05 40.38 30.52
N VAL A 191 -0.13 39.63 31.62
CA VAL A 191 -0.21 40.25 32.94
C VAL A 191 1.15 40.87 33.18
N ASP A 192 1.18 42.20 33.14
CA ASP A 192 2.36 43.03 33.31
C ASP A 192 3.07 42.70 34.64
N VAL A 193 4.33 42.27 34.56
CA VAL A 193 5.22 42.16 35.71
C VAL A 193 6.50 42.90 35.36
N GLU A 194 6.46 44.21 35.63
CA GLU A 194 7.68 45.00 35.81
C GLU A 194 8.60 44.32 36.85
N GLY A 195 9.84 44.11 36.42
CA GLY A 195 11.04 44.42 37.20
C GLY A 195 11.30 43.64 38.47
N LEU A 196 12.21 42.67 38.39
CA LEU A 196 13.29 42.50 39.38
C LEU A 196 14.46 41.70 38.76
N ASP A 197 15.45 42.48 38.34
CA ASP A 197 16.89 42.22 38.18
C ASP A 197 17.48 41.04 38.98
N GLN A 198 18.29 40.18 38.35
CA GLN A 198 19.77 40.29 38.28
C GLN A 198 20.46 38.92 38.06
N ASP A 199 21.21 38.86 36.95
CA ASP A 199 22.52 38.22 36.75
C ASP A 199 22.75 36.72 37.01
N ALA A 200 22.81 35.95 35.92
CA ALA A 200 23.83 34.91 35.73
C ALA A 200 24.21 34.80 34.25
N GLN A 201 25.50 35.01 33.98
CA GLN A 201 26.11 35.09 32.65
C GLN A 201 26.02 33.81 31.81
N GLN A 202 25.56 34.05 30.58
CA GLN A 202 25.81 33.41 29.28
C GLN A 202 26.90 32.33 29.16
N ASN A 203 26.51 31.21 28.55
CA ASN A 203 27.35 30.37 27.68
C ASN A 203 26.47 29.84 26.52
N PRO A 204 26.64 30.28 25.26
CA PRO A 204 25.94 29.69 24.11
C PRO A 204 26.90 29.20 23.02
N ALA A 205 27.03 27.88 22.85
CA ALA A 205 27.45 27.18 21.63
C ALA A 205 27.34 25.66 21.91
N ALA A 206 26.66 24.80 21.14
CA ALA A 206 25.98 24.92 19.87
C ALA A 206 24.86 23.86 19.86
N VAL A 207 23.64 24.26 19.53
CA VAL A 207 22.58 23.32 19.13
C VAL A 207 22.19 23.72 17.71
N ASN A 208 22.41 22.77 16.80
CA ASN A 208 22.15 22.86 15.37
C ASN A 208 20.74 23.40 15.05
N PRO A 209 20.59 24.39 14.15
CA PRO A 209 19.31 24.73 13.57
C PRO A 209 19.18 24.03 12.21
N SER A 210 18.83 22.74 12.21
CA SER A 210 18.53 22.01 10.95
C SER A 210 17.09 21.51 10.86
N LEU A 211 16.16 22.09 11.62
CA LEU A 211 14.73 21.94 11.33
C LEU A 211 14.28 23.16 10.52
N SER A 212 14.16 22.95 9.22
CA SER A 212 13.48 23.85 8.30
C SER A 212 12.07 24.12 8.82
N SER A 213 11.89 25.22 9.56
CA SER A 213 10.58 25.69 10.02
C SER A 213 9.83 26.36 8.86
N GLY A 214 9.59 25.61 7.79
CA GLY A 214 8.48 25.96 6.90
C GLY A 214 7.18 25.79 7.68
N PRO A 215 6.13 26.60 7.43
CA PRO A 215 4.83 26.37 8.06
C PRO A 215 4.43 24.92 7.75
N ALA A 216 4.13 24.15 8.79
CA ALA A 216 3.67 22.77 8.63
C ALA A 216 2.51 22.78 7.61
N LYS A 217 2.41 21.78 6.74
CA LYS A 217 1.38 21.70 5.70
C LYS A 217 0.47 20.51 5.99
N CYS A 218 -0.83 20.67 5.87
CA CYS A 218 -1.82 19.59 5.94
C CYS A 218 -2.52 19.42 4.59
N SER A 219 -2.98 18.21 4.26
CA SER A 219 -3.87 18.01 3.13
C SER A 219 -5.30 18.41 3.49
N CYS A 220 -5.91 19.30 2.72
CA CYS A 220 -7.33 19.60 2.79
C CYS A 220 -8.04 18.99 1.57
N THR A 221 -9.17 18.34 1.80
CA THR A 221 -9.98 17.74 0.72
C THR A 221 -11.29 18.50 0.60
N TYR A 222 -11.52 19.10 -0.56
CA TYR A 222 -12.80 19.71 -0.92
C TYR A 222 -13.63 18.74 -1.76
N ILE A 223 -14.94 18.76 -1.52
CA ILE A 223 -15.90 17.97 -2.28
C ILE A 223 -16.83 18.95 -2.99
N THR A 224 -16.93 18.81 -4.31
CA THR A 224 -17.81 19.61 -5.16
C THR A 224 -18.91 18.72 -5.71
N PHE A 225 -20.15 19.17 -5.56
CA PHE A 225 -21.35 18.49 -6.03
C PHE A 225 -21.87 19.19 -7.29
N SER A 226 -22.33 18.42 -8.28
CA SER A 226 -23.03 18.99 -9.43
C SER A 226 -24.41 19.56 -9.09
N GLU A 227 -25.05 19.03 -8.05
CA GLU A 227 -26.42 19.34 -7.65
C GLU A 227 -26.49 19.52 -6.12
N ASP A 228 -27.09 20.60 -5.65
CA ASP A 228 -27.17 20.91 -4.21
C ASP A 228 -27.99 19.87 -3.42
N GLU A 229 -28.98 19.24 -4.05
CA GLU A 229 -29.78 18.16 -3.45
C GLU A 229 -28.92 16.98 -2.98
N SER A 230 -27.80 16.72 -3.66
CA SER A 230 -26.88 15.64 -3.31
C SER A 230 -26.12 15.91 -1.99
N PHE A 231 -26.02 17.18 -1.57
CA PHE A 231 -25.42 17.56 -0.29
C PHE A 231 -26.30 17.19 0.91
N HIS A 232 -27.62 17.15 0.74
CA HIS A 232 -28.57 16.83 1.82
C HIS A 232 -28.51 15.37 2.31
N PHE A 233 -27.86 14.48 1.56
CA PHE A 233 -27.62 13.09 1.99
C PHE A 233 -26.44 12.98 2.97
N PHE A 234 -25.62 14.03 3.12
CA PHE A 234 -24.56 14.03 4.13
C PHE A 234 -25.18 14.29 5.50
N PRO A 235 -24.71 13.58 6.55
CA PRO A 235 -25.19 13.82 7.90
C PRO A 235 -24.95 15.29 8.27
N GLN A 236 -26.04 16.05 8.45
CA GLN A 236 -25.96 17.39 9.03
C GLN A 236 -25.27 17.26 10.38
N SER A 237 -24.15 17.97 10.52
CA SER A 237 -23.13 17.81 11.56
C SER A 237 -23.64 17.11 12.82
N LEU A 238 -23.17 15.88 13.04
CA LEU A 238 -23.22 15.30 14.37
C LEU A 238 -22.55 16.32 15.29
N THR A 239 -23.28 16.79 16.31
CA THR A 239 -22.68 17.54 17.41
C THR A 239 -21.39 16.83 17.81
N PRO A 240 -20.24 17.53 17.93
CA PRO A 240 -18.97 16.88 18.20
C PRO A 240 -19.15 16.07 19.48
N ARG A 241 -19.22 14.74 19.33
CA ARG A 241 -19.29 13.82 20.45
C ARG A 241 -17.92 13.85 21.06
N ILE A 242 -17.72 14.76 22.01
CA ILE A 242 -16.49 14.83 22.80
C ILE A 242 -16.35 13.44 23.43
N PRO A 243 -15.28 12.69 23.12
CA PRO A 243 -15.10 11.37 23.70
C PRO A 243 -15.05 11.51 25.22
N PRO A 244 -15.63 10.54 25.96
CA PRO A 244 -15.55 10.57 27.41
C PRO A 244 -14.08 10.60 27.83
N ALA A 245 -13.76 11.46 28.81
CA ALA A 245 -12.43 11.56 29.37
C ALA A 245 -11.97 10.21 29.93
N LEU A 246 -10.81 9.73 29.46
CA LEU A 246 -10.27 8.42 29.81
C LEU A 246 -9.59 8.39 31.18
N TYR A 247 -9.10 9.54 31.65
CA TYR A 247 -8.27 9.62 32.85
C TYR A 247 -8.91 10.55 33.87
N ARG A 248 -8.58 10.31 35.15
CA ARG A 248 -8.95 11.17 36.28
C ARG A 248 -7.69 11.62 36.99
N ASP A 249 -7.71 12.86 37.46
CA ASP A 249 -6.60 13.42 38.22
C ASP A 249 -6.58 12.82 39.63
N PRO A 250 -5.48 12.18 40.10
CA PRO A 250 -5.47 11.50 41.39
C PRO A 250 -5.65 12.41 42.62
N ILE A 251 -5.50 13.73 42.48
CA ILE A 251 -5.68 14.66 43.61
C ILE A 251 -7.04 15.34 43.57
N THR A 252 -7.48 15.83 42.41
CA THR A 252 -8.76 16.53 42.29
C THR A 252 -9.94 15.63 41.91
N ASP A 253 -9.67 14.40 41.48
CA ASP A 253 -10.65 13.49 40.89
C ASP A 253 -11.45 14.12 39.73
N ILE A 254 -10.86 15.10 39.04
CA ILE A 254 -11.48 15.72 37.86
C ILE A 254 -11.10 14.89 36.63
N PRO A 255 -12.07 14.45 35.80
CA PRO A 255 -11.79 13.72 34.57
C PRO A 255 -11.17 14.65 33.51
N TYR A 256 -10.17 14.15 32.78
CA TYR A 256 -9.48 14.88 31.72
C TYR A 256 -9.18 14.00 30.50
N ALA A 257 -9.17 14.60 29.31
CA ALA A 257 -8.96 13.90 28.04
C ALA A 257 -7.58 14.14 27.42
N ASN A 258 -6.96 15.30 27.66
CA ASN A 258 -5.68 15.68 27.09
C ASN A 258 -4.73 16.26 28.17
N VAL A 259 -3.43 16.30 27.85
CA VAL A 259 -2.39 16.81 28.77
C VAL A 259 -2.59 18.29 29.10
N GLN A 260 -3.14 19.08 28.16
CA GLN A 260 -3.43 20.50 28.39
C GLN A 260 -4.50 20.68 29.48
N ALA A 261 -5.59 19.93 29.44
CA ALA A 261 -6.63 19.93 30.47
C ALA A 261 -6.07 19.52 31.83
N PHE A 262 -5.18 18.52 31.88
CA PHE A 262 -4.49 18.14 33.12
C PHE A 262 -3.66 19.31 33.71
N ARG A 263 -2.93 20.05 32.86
CA ARG A 263 -2.17 21.23 33.29
C ARG A 263 -3.08 22.32 33.86
N ILE A 264 -4.19 22.61 33.18
CA ILE A 264 -5.18 23.59 33.62
C ILE A 264 -5.77 23.19 34.98
N ILE A 265 -6.16 21.91 35.14
CA ILE A 265 -6.69 21.37 36.40
C ILE A 265 -5.67 21.54 37.54
N ARG A 266 -4.40 21.17 37.32
CA ARG A 266 -3.36 21.27 38.35
C ARG A 266 -2.98 22.70 38.68
N GLU A 267 -2.99 23.61 37.71
CA GLU A 267 -2.79 25.03 37.95
C GLU A 267 -3.93 25.62 38.79
N ALA A 268 -5.18 25.31 38.43
CA ALA A 268 -6.35 25.73 39.20
C ALA A 268 -6.32 25.18 40.63
N TYR A 269 -5.92 23.91 40.82
CA TYR A 269 -5.76 23.32 42.14
C TYR A 269 -4.69 24.03 42.97
N LYS A 270 -3.54 24.36 42.39
CA LYS A 270 -2.49 25.13 43.08
C LYS A 270 -3.01 26.50 43.54
N LYS A 271 -3.73 27.22 42.68
CA LYS A 271 -4.37 28.51 43.02
C LYS A 271 -5.40 28.35 44.13
N TYR A 272 -6.21 27.28 44.08
CA TYR A 272 -7.18 26.96 45.12
C TYR A 272 -6.52 26.72 46.48
N VAL A 273 -5.50 25.86 46.54
CA VAL A 273 -4.74 25.56 47.77
C VAL A 273 -4.04 26.80 48.32
N ALA A 274 -3.49 27.66 47.46
CA ALA A 274 -2.87 28.91 47.89
C ALA A 274 -3.89 29.88 48.54
N ALA A 275 -5.12 29.93 48.01
CA ALA A 275 -6.16 30.83 48.52
C ALA A 275 -6.95 30.27 49.72
N HIS A 276 -7.13 28.95 49.80
CA HIS A 276 -8.02 28.29 50.76
C HIS A 276 -7.29 27.38 51.76
N GLY A 277 -5.98 27.16 51.59
CA GLY A 277 -5.19 26.19 52.35
C GLY A 277 -5.34 24.76 51.83
N LEU A 278 -4.50 23.85 52.32
CA LEU A 278 -4.63 22.42 52.02
C LEU A 278 -5.97 21.90 52.54
N PRO A 279 -6.76 21.16 51.73
CA PRO A 279 -7.85 20.37 52.28
C PRO A 279 -7.22 19.34 53.22
N SER A 280 -7.46 19.49 54.52
CA SER A 280 -6.96 18.59 55.55
C SER A 280 -7.44 17.17 55.24
N THR A 281 -6.54 16.31 54.75
CA THR A 281 -6.81 14.89 54.63
C THR A 281 -6.82 14.32 56.04
N GLY A 282 -8.00 14.29 56.66
CA GLY A 282 -8.22 13.62 57.92
C GLY A 282 -7.78 12.16 57.80
N THR A 283 -6.76 11.80 58.58
CA THR A 283 -6.39 10.43 58.89
C THR A 283 -7.60 9.70 59.47
N ALA A 284 -8.20 8.78 58.71
CA ALA A 284 -9.22 7.87 59.21
C ALA A 284 -8.55 6.57 59.67
N THR A 285 -8.39 6.40 60.97
CA THR A 285 -8.35 5.08 61.61
C THR A 285 -9.74 4.41 61.49
N PRO A 286 -9.82 3.07 61.46
CA PRO A 286 -11.06 2.38 61.16
C PRO A 286 -11.97 2.35 62.40
N ALA A 287 -13.13 2.99 62.31
CA ALA A 287 -14.26 2.69 63.17
C ALA A 287 -15.55 3.00 62.41
N ASP A 288 -16.43 1.99 62.38
CA ASP A 288 -17.75 2.00 61.78
C ASP A 288 -18.55 3.27 62.09
N THR A 289 -19.25 3.81 61.09
CA THR A 289 -20.71 3.94 61.10
C THR A 289 -21.23 4.68 59.85
N THR A 290 -22.04 3.94 59.10
CA THR A 290 -23.18 4.35 58.29
C THR A 290 -23.56 5.85 58.33
N ALA A 291 -23.27 6.59 57.26
CA ALA A 291 -23.91 7.88 57.00
C ALA A 291 -24.14 8.08 55.50
N LYS A 292 -25.36 8.47 55.18
CA LYS A 292 -26.00 8.36 53.86
C LYS A 292 -25.55 9.51 52.95
N ASN A 293 -25.29 9.18 51.69
CA ASN A 293 -25.07 10.10 50.58
C ASN A 293 -26.17 11.16 50.50
N LEU A 294 -25.88 12.39 50.91
CA LEU A 294 -26.76 13.54 50.67
C LEU A 294 -26.33 14.23 49.37
N ARG A 295 -26.95 13.81 48.26
CA ARG A 295 -26.87 14.52 46.98
C ARG A 295 -27.51 15.90 47.13
N GLN A 296 -26.71 16.97 47.20
CA GLN A 296 -27.21 18.34 47.08
C GLN A 296 -27.63 18.60 45.63
N LYS A 297 -28.94 18.71 45.40
CA LYS A 297 -29.49 19.21 44.13
C LYS A 297 -29.33 20.73 44.11
N ILE A 298 -28.49 21.24 43.22
CA ILE A 298 -28.41 22.67 42.91
C ILE A 298 -29.55 22.98 41.93
N ILE A 299 -30.48 23.85 42.34
CA ILE A 299 -31.55 24.38 41.50
C ILE A 299 -31.00 25.61 40.79
N ILE A 300 -30.83 25.55 39.47
CA ILE A 300 -30.51 26.72 38.64
C ILE A 300 -31.82 27.44 38.33
N LYS A 301 -32.01 28.61 38.94
CA LYS A 301 -33.04 29.58 38.53
C LYS A 301 -32.67 30.12 37.15
N GLN A 302 -33.50 29.86 36.15
CA GLN A 302 -33.51 30.68 34.93
C GLN A 302 -34.18 32.02 35.28
N GLY A 303 -33.46 33.10 35.07
CA GLY A 303 -34.01 34.45 35.08
C GLY A 303 -34.78 34.71 33.78
N MET A 304 -35.88 35.45 33.93
CA MET A 304 -36.69 36.01 32.84
C MET A 304 -35.88 36.97 31.98
#